data_AF-Q98RI4-F1
#
_entry.id   AF-Q98RI4-F1
#
_cell.length_a   1.000
_cell.length_b   1.000
_cell.length_c   1.000
_cell.angle_alpha   90.00
_cell.angle_beta   90.00
_cell.angle_gamma   90.00
#
_symmetry.space_group_name_H-M   'P 1'
#
loop_
_entity.id
_entity.type
_entity.pdbx_description
1 polymer ?
#
loop_
_entity_poly.entity_id
_entity_poly.type
_entity_poly.pdbx_seq_one_letter_code
_entity_poly.pdbx_strand_id
1 'polypeptide(L)'
;MKKRTLFLILSLTSIALLPSVFISCSHSTEAKLREPKLNFNVDVEEFKNNHPGFEVYDGEMASYGDGDTFVVNLYRNPKNPTRAFATKIRIQLIDTPESSDINKDGKYSEAEKKWGKKASDKVKELIPLNSKVRVFLSGAKTYDREVGTVFFGENFSRNFSVEMINAGLARPNGIDFLKTQYENPKHMANFLAIELAYAFNSAINNKRGMFSDYPTWQETMKKVFVERGTGTAVYDNLFVGKANSIFKYENKNKEK
;
A
#
# COMPACT_ATOMS: atom_id res chain seq x y z
N MET A 1 75.05 46.50 -42.24
CA MET A 1 73.95 46.97 -41.36
C MET A 1 73.32 45.77 -40.66
N LYS A 2 73.13 45.88 -39.35
CA LYS A 2 72.76 44.80 -38.41
C LYS A 2 71.24 44.58 -38.36
N LYS A 3 70.87 43.30 -38.28
CA LYS A 3 69.81 42.63 -37.47
C LYS A 3 68.40 43.26 -37.47
N ARG A 4 67.37 42.39 -37.55
CA ARG A 4 66.70 41.81 -36.36
C ARG A 4 65.56 40.90 -36.79
N THR A 5 65.72 39.61 -36.50
CA THR A 5 64.66 38.61 -36.46
C THR A 5 63.75 38.91 -35.27
N LEU A 6 62.46 39.07 -35.51
CA LEU A 6 61.44 39.33 -34.50
C LEU A 6 60.99 38.00 -33.90
N PHE A 7 61.37 37.73 -32.65
CA PHE A 7 60.83 36.62 -31.86
C PHE A 7 59.55 37.10 -31.17
N LEU A 8 58.42 36.47 -31.49
CA LEU A 8 57.15 36.66 -30.82
C LEU A 8 57.12 35.76 -29.57
N ILE A 9 57.21 36.34 -28.37
CA ILE A 9 57.03 35.62 -27.11
C ILE A 9 55.55 35.77 -26.72
N LEU A 10 54.77 34.71 -26.90
CA LEU A 10 53.41 34.61 -26.36
C LEU A 10 53.53 34.15 -24.90
N SER A 11 53.30 35.06 -23.95
CA SER A 11 53.15 34.71 -22.53
C SER A 11 51.76 34.11 -22.30
N LEU A 12 51.67 32.80 -22.06
CA LEU A 12 50.48 32.17 -21.51
C LEU A 12 50.33 32.58 -20.04
N THR A 13 49.39 33.47 -19.75
CA THR A 13 48.87 33.69 -18.40
C THR A 13 47.80 32.64 -18.10
N SER A 14 48.17 31.60 -17.35
CA SER A 14 47.24 30.63 -16.81
C SER A 14 46.37 31.27 -15.74
N ILE A 15 45.16 31.70 -16.11
CA ILE A 15 44.12 32.07 -15.15
C ILE A 15 43.59 30.77 -14.56
N ALA A 16 44.02 30.45 -13.34
CA ALA A 16 43.46 29.36 -12.55
C ALA A 16 42.01 29.71 -12.15
N LEU A 17 41.05 29.21 -12.92
CA LEU A 17 39.65 29.14 -12.51
C LEU A 17 39.55 28.12 -11.38
N LEU A 18 39.47 28.61 -10.14
CA LEU A 18 39.07 27.78 -9.00
C LEU A 18 37.59 27.42 -9.18
N PRO A 19 37.21 26.13 -9.30
CA PRO A 19 35.81 25.75 -9.25
C PRO A 19 35.32 25.99 -7.82
N SER A 20 34.49 27.02 -7.65
CA SER A 20 33.70 27.21 -6.44
C SER A 20 32.67 26.08 -6.38
N VAL A 21 33.06 24.94 -5.82
CA VAL A 21 32.11 23.88 -5.48
C VAL A 21 31.30 24.38 -4.30
N PHE A 22 30.17 25.03 -4.58
CA PHE A 22 29.12 25.23 -3.59
C PHE A 22 28.53 23.85 -3.27
N ILE A 23 29.14 23.15 -2.31
CA ILE A 23 28.46 22.06 -1.62
C ILE A 23 27.43 22.73 -0.71
N SER A 24 26.25 22.98 -1.27
CA SER A 24 25.05 23.22 -0.47
C SER A 24 24.70 21.89 0.19
N CYS A 25 25.29 21.63 1.35
CA CYS A 25 24.80 20.61 2.26
C CYS A 25 23.44 21.06 2.79
N SER A 26 22.39 20.94 1.98
CA SER A 26 21.06 20.78 2.55
C SER A 26 21.09 19.42 3.26
N HIS A 27 21.24 19.43 4.58
CA HIS A 27 20.80 18.34 5.43
C HIS A 27 19.26 18.24 5.31
N SER A 28 18.75 17.89 4.13
CA SER A 28 17.47 17.20 4.08
C SER A 28 17.80 15.81 4.61
N THR A 29 17.36 15.53 5.83
CA THR A 29 17.12 14.17 6.27
C THR A 29 16.11 13.57 5.31
N GLU A 30 16.57 13.11 4.15
CA GLU A 30 15.78 12.27 3.26
C GLU A 30 15.46 11.04 4.07
N ALA A 31 14.22 10.98 4.59
CA ALA A 31 13.72 9.81 5.24
C ALA A 31 13.87 8.66 4.25
N LYS A 32 14.81 7.76 4.54
CA LYS A 32 15.10 6.63 3.66
C LYS A 32 13.84 5.78 3.59
N LEU A 33 13.34 5.51 2.39
CA LEU A 33 12.21 4.60 2.22
C LEU A 33 12.61 3.24 2.80
N ARG A 34 11.91 2.79 3.83
CA ARG A 34 12.05 1.42 4.34
C ARG A 34 11.05 0.50 3.66
N GLU A 35 11.35 -0.79 3.69
CA GLU A 35 10.37 -1.83 3.32
C GLU A 35 9.19 -1.83 4.31
N PRO A 36 7.97 -2.17 3.84
CA PRO A 36 6.82 -2.35 4.73
C PRO A 36 7.06 -3.49 5.71
N LYS A 37 6.48 -3.38 6.90
CA LYS A 37 6.33 -4.53 7.79
C LYS A 37 5.32 -5.48 7.17
N LEU A 38 5.78 -6.70 6.87
CA LEU A 38 4.91 -7.79 6.43
C LEU A 38 4.55 -8.74 7.59
N ASN A 39 5.29 -8.66 8.70
CA ASN A 39 5.05 -9.40 9.92
C ASN A 39 4.58 -8.44 11.03
N PHE A 40 3.36 -8.66 11.50
CA PHE A 40 2.62 -7.92 12.49
C PHE A 40 2.48 -8.81 13.73
N ASN A 41 2.95 -8.33 14.88
CA ASN A 41 2.62 -8.95 16.15
C ASN A 41 1.45 -8.18 16.77
N VAL A 42 0.22 -8.59 16.46
CA VAL A 42 -0.98 -7.89 16.93
C VAL A 42 -1.45 -8.53 18.24
N ASP A 43 -1.23 -7.83 19.35
CA ASP A 43 -1.96 -8.12 20.58
C ASP A 43 -3.43 -7.70 20.39
N VAL A 44 -4.33 -8.68 20.41
CA VAL A 44 -5.76 -8.46 20.13
C VAL A 44 -6.43 -7.64 21.22
N GLU A 45 -6.04 -7.81 22.48
CA GLU A 45 -6.66 -7.11 23.59
C GLU A 45 -6.17 -5.66 23.63
N GLU A 46 -4.88 -5.44 23.41
CA GLU A 46 -4.33 -4.10 23.21
C GLU A 46 -4.98 -3.42 21.99
N PHE A 47 -5.14 -4.13 20.87
CA PHE A 47 -5.79 -3.59 19.68
C PHE A 47 -7.21 -3.13 19.99
N LYS A 48 -8.04 -3.97 20.63
CA LYS A 48 -9.44 -3.64 20.97
C LYS A 48 -9.53 -2.45 21.92
N ASN A 49 -8.63 -2.36 22.91
CA ASN A 49 -8.57 -1.23 23.83
C ASN A 49 -8.25 0.08 23.10
N ASN A 50 -7.34 0.01 22.12
CA ASN A 50 -6.92 1.17 21.34
C ASN A 50 -7.87 1.48 20.17
N HIS A 51 -8.69 0.53 19.72
CA HIS A 51 -9.57 0.64 18.55
C HIS A 51 -10.99 0.16 18.86
N PRO A 52 -11.73 0.87 19.73
CA PRO A 52 -13.06 0.45 20.14
C PRO A 52 -14.03 0.45 18.95
N GLY A 53 -14.84 -0.61 18.84
CA GLY A 53 -15.82 -0.78 17.77
C GLY A 53 -15.41 -1.78 16.69
N PHE A 54 -14.17 -2.28 16.72
CA PHE A 54 -13.80 -3.44 15.92
C PHE A 54 -14.18 -4.74 16.64
N GLU A 55 -14.82 -5.64 15.90
CA GLU A 55 -15.00 -7.02 16.34
C GLU A 55 -13.89 -7.88 15.76
N VAL A 56 -13.34 -8.80 16.57
CA VAL A 56 -12.23 -9.67 16.16
C VAL A 56 -12.65 -11.12 16.27
N TYR A 57 -12.52 -11.84 15.16
CA TYR A 57 -12.87 -13.25 15.04
C TYR A 57 -11.73 -14.05 14.45
N ASP A 58 -11.49 -15.24 14.98
CA ASP A 58 -10.72 -16.25 14.28
C ASP A 58 -11.66 -17.04 13.37
N GLY A 59 -11.13 -17.58 12.28
CA GLY A 59 -11.92 -18.32 11.30
C GLY A 59 -11.06 -19.07 10.31
N GLU A 60 -11.70 -19.51 9.24
CA GLU A 60 -11.04 -20.17 8.11
C GLU A 60 -11.55 -19.63 6.77
N MET A 61 -10.67 -19.64 5.78
CA MET A 61 -10.99 -19.26 4.42
C MET A 61 -11.93 -20.30 3.78
N ALA A 62 -13.13 -19.87 3.38
CA ALA A 62 -14.18 -20.78 2.89
C ALA A 62 -14.31 -20.75 1.36
N SER A 63 -14.29 -19.57 0.74
CA SER A 63 -14.28 -19.44 -0.72
C SER A 63 -13.75 -18.09 -1.19
N TYR A 64 -13.28 -18.05 -2.43
CA TYR A 64 -12.78 -16.84 -3.08
C TYR A 64 -13.91 -16.05 -3.72
N GLY A 65 -13.88 -14.72 -3.59
CA GLY A 65 -14.62 -13.81 -4.45
C GLY A 65 -13.69 -13.26 -5.54
N ASP A 66 -13.47 -11.95 -5.49
CA ASP A 66 -12.48 -11.23 -6.32
C ASP A 66 -11.19 -10.96 -5.51
N GLY A 67 -10.34 -10.05 -6.00
CA GLY A 67 -9.04 -9.76 -5.37
C GLY A 67 -9.14 -9.10 -3.99
N ASP A 68 -10.28 -8.51 -3.62
CA ASP A 68 -10.50 -7.83 -2.34
C ASP A 68 -11.79 -8.25 -1.64
N THR A 69 -12.40 -9.35 -2.08
CA THR A 69 -13.58 -9.95 -1.49
C THR A 69 -13.39 -11.45 -1.34
N PHE A 70 -13.67 -11.98 -0.15
CA PHE A 70 -13.72 -13.42 0.06
C PHE A 70 -14.68 -13.83 1.17
N VAL A 71 -15.03 -15.11 1.22
CA VAL A 71 -15.92 -15.68 2.24
C VAL A 71 -15.09 -16.46 3.24
N VAL A 72 -15.37 -16.22 4.52
CA VAL A 72 -14.75 -16.90 5.66
C VAL A 72 -15.82 -17.54 6.54
N ASN A 73 -15.46 -18.64 7.20
CA ASN A 73 -16.24 -19.21 8.29
C ASN A 73 -15.69 -18.66 9.62
N LEU A 74 -16.41 -17.73 10.26
CA LEU A 74 -15.96 -17.09 11.50
C LEU A 74 -16.42 -17.87 12.73
N TYR A 75 -15.52 -18.11 13.68
CA TYR A 75 -15.81 -18.82 14.92
C TYR A 75 -16.34 -17.87 15.98
N ARG A 76 -17.53 -18.14 16.52
CA ARG A 76 -18.06 -17.40 17.69
C ARG A 76 -17.23 -17.63 18.95
N ASN A 77 -16.58 -18.78 19.05
CA ASN A 77 -15.63 -19.10 20.11
C ASN A 77 -14.42 -19.78 19.47
N PRO A 78 -13.21 -19.22 19.56
CA PRO A 78 -12.00 -19.83 19.00
C PRO A 78 -11.70 -21.23 19.57
N LYS A 79 -12.13 -21.50 20.81
CA LYS A 79 -12.00 -22.82 21.45
C LYS A 79 -13.04 -23.83 20.98
N ASN A 80 -14.10 -23.38 20.28
CA ASN A 80 -15.15 -24.24 19.74
C ASN A 80 -15.52 -23.85 18.30
N PRO A 81 -14.76 -24.33 17.30
CA PRO A 81 -14.93 -23.99 15.88
C PRO A 81 -16.28 -24.42 15.29
N THR A 82 -16.99 -25.35 15.92
CA THR A 82 -18.25 -25.92 15.40
C THR A 82 -19.41 -24.92 15.27
N ARG A 83 -19.30 -23.74 15.87
CA ARG A 83 -20.28 -22.65 15.74
C ARG A 83 -19.81 -21.58 14.77
N ALA A 84 -19.36 -22.01 13.60
CA ALA A 84 -18.93 -21.09 12.55
C ALA A 84 -20.12 -20.49 11.79
N PHE A 85 -19.96 -19.28 11.26
CA PHE A 85 -20.93 -18.69 10.34
C PHE A 85 -20.21 -18.09 9.13
N ALA A 86 -20.76 -18.37 7.95
CA ALA A 86 -20.22 -17.87 6.69
C ALA A 86 -20.43 -16.36 6.58
N THR A 87 -19.35 -15.63 6.32
CA THR A 87 -19.35 -14.18 6.22
C THR A 87 -18.56 -13.76 4.99
N LYS A 88 -19.18 -12.94 4.13
CA LYS A 88 -18.52 -12.34 2.98
C LYS A 88 -17.85 -11.05 3.42
N ILE A 89 -16.53 -10.95 3.24
CA ILE A 89 -15.71 -9.84 3.68
C ILE A 89 -15.29 -9.01 2.47
N ARG A 90 -15.55 -7.71 2.51
CA ARG A 90 -14.88 -6.71 1.68
C ARG A 90 -13.65 -6.22 2.44
N ILE A 91 -12.48 -6.45 1.85
CA ILE A 91 -11.23 -6.00 2.44
C ILE A 91 -11.16 -4.49 2.39
N GLN A 92 -10.99 -3.88 3.56
CA GLN A 92 -10.88 -2.45 3.73
C GLN A 92 -9.50 -1.92 3.33
N LEU A 93 -9.47 -0.62 3.03
CA LEU A 93 -8.28 0.16 2.69
C LEU A 93 -7.59 -0.21 1.37
N ILE A 94 -8.13 -1.16 0.61
CA ILE A 94 -7.60 -1.57 -0.69
C ILE A 94 -8.69 -1.67 -1.74
N ASP A 95 -8.24 -1.65 -2.98
CA ASP A 95 -9.07 -1.89 -4.15
C ASP A 95 -8.25 -2.66 -5.19
N THR A 96 -8.76 -3.80 -5.63
CA THR A 96 -8.09 -4.67 -6.60
C THR A 96 -8.71 -4.52 -7.98
N PRO A 97 -7.93 -4.62 -9.07
CA PRO A 97 -8.49 -4.61 -10.41
C PRO A 97 -9.56 -5.70 -10.57
N GLU A 98 -10.58 -5.43 -11.36
CA GLU A 98 -11.69 -6.37 -11.55
C GLU A 98 -11.29 -7.52 -12.48
N SER A 99 -11.66 -8.74 -12.11
CA SER A 99 -11.40 -9.95 -12.90
C SER A 99 -12.57 -10.33 -13.81
N SER A 100 -13.74 -9.71 -13.63
CA SER A 100 -14.95 -10.01 -14.40
C SER A 100 -14.94 -9.31 -15.77
N ASP A 101 -15.80 -9.79 -16.69
CA ASP A 101 -15.86 -9.25 -18.05
C ASP A 101 -16.70 -7.98 -18.20
N ILE A 102 -17.54 -7.66 -17.21
CA ILE A 102 -18.64 -6.71 -17.34
C ILE A 102 -18.66 -5.77 -16.14
N ASN A 103 -18.60 -4.46 -16.38
CA ASN A 103 -18.95 -3.43 -15.41
C ASN A 103 -20.38 -2.92 -15.68
N LYS A 104 -20.88 -1.96 -14.89
CA LYS A 104 -22.24 -1.39 -15.09
C LYS A 104 -22.41 -0.63 -16.41
N ASP A 105 -21.31 -0.24 -17.06
CA ASP A 105 -21.27 0.67 -18.21
C ASP A 105 -20.67 0.03 -19.49
N GLY A 106 -20.34 -1.27 -19.47
CA GLY A 106 -19.58 -1.94 -20.54
C GLY A 106 -18.60 -3.04 -20.07
N LYS A 107 -17.46 -3.16 -20.78
CA LYS A 107 -16.39 -4.14 -20.48
C LYS A 107 -15.23 -3.44 -19.79
N TYR A 108 -14.63 -4.09 -18.78
CA TYR A 108 -13.35 -3.64 -18.23
C TYR A 108 -12.24 -3.64 -19.30
N SER A 109 -11.24 -2.78 -19.13
CA SER A 109 -10.08 -2.77 -20.02
C SER A 109 -9.32 -4.10 -19.95
N GLU A 110 -8.67 -4.50 -21.03
CA GLU A 110 -7.84 -5.73 -21.05
C GLU A 110 -6.71 -5.68 -20.00
N ALA A 111 -6.20 -4.49 -19.69
CA ALA A 111 -5.23 -4.29 -18.63
C ALA A 111 -5.82 -4.57 -17.24
N GLU A 112 -7.02 -4.04 -16.95
CA GLU A 112 -7.73 -4.28 -15.69
C GLU A 112 -8.02 -5.76 -15.49
N LYS A 113 -8.56 -6.44 -16.51
CA LYS A 113 -8.82 -7.89 -16.47
C LYS A 113 -7.56 -8.72 -16.24
N LYS A 114 -6.48 -8.43 -16.97
CA LYS A 114 -5.18 -9.09 -16.82
C LYS A 114 -4.70 -9.02 -15.38
N TRP A 115 -4.75 -7.83 -14.78
CA TRP A 115 -4.28 -7.62 -13.41
C TRP A 115 -5.27 -8.12 -12.36
N GLY A 116 -6.58 -8.09 -12.64
CA GLY A 116 -7.62 -8.62 -11.76
C GLY A 116 -7.56 -10.14 -11.63
N LYS A 117 -7.26 -10.84 -12.73
CA LYS A 117 -6.96 -12.28 -12.68
C LYS A 117 -5.74 -12.57 -11.81
N LYS A 118 -4.65 -11.81 -11.99
CA LYS A 118 -3.43 -11.97 -11.18
C LYS A 118 -3.67 -11.67 -9.70
N ALA A 119 -4.46 -10.64 -9.39
CA ALA A 119 -4.86 -10.34 -8.01
C ALA A 119 -5.65 -11.51 -7.41
N SER A 120 -6.64 -12.03 -8.14
CA SER A 120 -7.45 -13.19 -7.72
C SER A 120 -6.60 -14.44 -7.50
N ASP A 121 -5.62 -14.70 -8.37
CA ASP A 121 -4.70 -15.83 -8.22
C ASP A 121 -3.75 -15.64 -7.02
N LYS A 122 -3.33 -14.40 -6.74
CA LYS A 122 -2.52 -14.08 -5.55
C LYS A 122 -3.29 -14.33 -4.25
N VAL A 123 -4.59 -14.07 -4.21
CA VAL A 123 -5.42 -14.39 -3.02
C VAL A 123 -5.33 -15.88 -2.69
N LYS A 124 -5.42 -16.74 -3.70
CA LYS A 124 -5.34 -18.21 -3.55
C LYS A 124 -3.97 -18.65 -3.05
N GLU A 125 -2.91 -17.99 -3.49
CA GLU A 125 -1.54 -18.24 -3.05
C GLU A 125 -1.32 -17.80 -1.60
N LEU A 126 -1.79 -16.60 -1.23
CA LEU A 126 -1.59 -16.04 0.12
C LEU A 126 -2.42 -16.79 1.17
N ILE A 127 -3.67 -17.07 0.86
CA ILE A 127 -4.64 -17.70 1.77
C ILE A 127 -5.34 -18.84 1.04
N PRO A 128 -4.73 -20.04 1.00
CA PRO A 128 -5.40 -21.25 0.52
C PRO A 128 -6.70 -21.54 1.28
N LEU A 129 -7.64 -22.26 0.66
CA LEU A 129 -8.87 -22.69 1.33
C LEU A 129 -8.55 -23.44 2.63
N ASN A 130 -9.41 -23.28 3.63
CA ASN A 130 -9.27 -23.80 5.00
C ASN A 130 -8.07 -23.24 5.78
N SER A 131 -7.34 -22.26 5.24
CA SER A 131 -6.30 -21.57 6.01
C SER A 131 -6.93 -20.80 7.16
N LYS A 132 -6.28 -20.87 8.32
CA LYS A 132 -6.66 -20.07 9.49
C LYS A 132 -6.45 -18.59 9.21
N VAL A 133 -7.45 -17.81 9.57
CA VAL A 133 -7.43 -16.35 9.46
C VAL A 133 -7.94 -15.70 10.73
N ARG A 134 -7.51 -14.47 10.98
CA ARG A 134 -8.07 -13.58 11.98
C ARG A 134 -8.63 -12.35 11.28
N VAL A 135 -9.90 -12.07 11.52
CA VAL A 135 -10.65 -11.02 10.84
C VAL A 135 -11.02 -9.94 11.84
N PHE A 136 -10.73 -8.70 11.49
CA PHE A 136 -11.10 -7.51 12.25
C PHE A 136 -12.19 -6.77 11.47
N LEU A 137 -13.43 -6.88 11.92
CA LEU A 137 -14.61 -6.27 11.31
C LEU A 137 -14.81 -4.87 11.87
N SER A 138 -15.06 -3.89 10.99
CA SER A 138 -15.31 -2.49 11.39
C SER A 138 -16.76 -2.23 11.82
N GLY A 139 -17.64 -3.22 11.70
CA GLY A 139 -19.09 -3.07 11.88
C GLY A 139 -19.80 -2.38 10.71
N ALA A 140 -19.07 -1.95 9.67
CA ALA A 140 -19.65 -1.36 8.47
C ALA A 140 -20.02 -2.45 7.44
N LYS A 141 -21.05 -2.16 6.62
CA LYS A 141 -21.50 -3.02 5.53
C LYS A 141 -21.41 -2.33 4.18
N THR A 142 -21.07 -3.08 3.15
CA THR A 142 -21.09 -2.65 1.75
C THR A 142 -21.86 -3.68 0.94
N TYR A 143 -23.13 -3.38 0.65
CA TYR A 143 -24.10 -4.34 0.13
C TYR A 143 -24.27 -5.55 1.08
N ASP A 144 -24.02 -6.76 0.60
CA ASP A 144 -24.10 -8.04 1.34
C ASP A 144 -22.79 -8.40 2.08
N ARG A 145 -21.81 -7.48 2.13
CA ARG A 145 -20.47 -7.73 2.66
C ARG A 145 -20.22 -6.98 3.96
N GLU A 146 -19.64 -7.66 4.93
CA GLU A 146 -19.01 -7.00 6.09
C GLU A 146 -17.69 -6.36 5.64
N VAL A 147 -17.35 -5.21 6.18
CA VAL A 147 -16.08 -4.53 5.90
C VAL A 147 -15.07 -4.87 6.99
N GLY A 148 -13.87 -5.28 6.60
CA GLY A 148 -12.84 -5.65 7.57
C GLY A 148 -11.46 -5.83 6.98
N THR A 149 -10.48 -6.13 7.83
CA THR A 149 -9.13 -6.55 7.43
C THR A 149 -8.86 -7.97 7.91
N VAL A 150 -7.98 -8.67 7.19
CA VAL A 150 -7.68 -10.07 7.45
C VAL A 150 -6.19 -10.26 7.69
N PHE A 151 -5.90 -10.98 8.76
CA PHE A 151 -4.58 -11.43 9.15
C PHE A 151 -4.48 -12.95 8.97
N PHE A 152 -3.33 -13.43 8.53
CA PHE A 152 -3.09 -14.83 8.19
C PHE A 152 -1.61 -15.20 8.41
N GLY A 153 -1.25 -16.45 8.10
CA GLY A 153 0.09 -16.98 8.34
C GLY A 153 0.31 -17.37 9.79
N GLU A 154 1.55 -17.72 10.13
CA GLU A 154 1.91 -18.15 11.48
C GLU A 154 1.57 -17.05 12.48
N ASN A 155 0.83 -17.41 13.53
CA ASN A 155 0.33 -16.50 14.58
C ASN A 155 -0.43 -15.27 14.05
N PHE A 156 -1.04 -15.37 12.86
CA PHE A 156 -1.73 -14.25 12.19
C PHE A 156 -0.81 -13.05 11.93
N SER A 157 0.46 -13.33 11.63
CA SER A 157 1.48 -12.31 11.45
C SER A 157 1.34 -11.48 10.18
N ARG A 158 0.63 -11.94 9.16
CA ARG A 158 0.62 -11.28 7.85
C ARG A 158 -0.69 -10.56 7.61
N ASN A 159 -0.65 -9.32 7.14
CA ASN A 159 -1.84 -8.57 6.78
C ASN A 159 -2.12 -8.65 5.27
N PHE A 160 -3.32 -9.08 4.90
CA PHE A 160 -3.70 -9.28 3.50
C PHE A 160 -3.62 -8.00 2.65
N SER A 161 -4.10 -6.86 3.17
CA SER A 161 -4.07 -5.59 2.45
C SER A 161 -2.64 -5.15 2.13
N VAL A 162 -1.74 -5.26 3.10
CA VAL A 162 -0.33 -4.89 2.95
C VAL A 162 0.36 -5.81 1.94
N GLU A 163 0.11 -7.11 2.00
CA GLU A 163 0.67 -8.10 1.06
C GLU A 163 0.22 -7.85 -0.39
N MET A 164 -1.07 -7.59 -0.60
CA MET A 164 -1.64 -7.33 -1.92
C MET A 164 -1.11 -6.03 -2.53
N ILE A 165 -0.99 -4.96 -1.73
CA ILE A 165 -0.40 -3.70 -2.17
C ILE A 165 1.10 -3.87 -2.45
N ASN A 166 1.84 -4.55 -1.57
CA ASN A 166 3.27 -4.75 -1.71
C ASN A 166 3.62 -5.59 -2.95
N ALA A 167 2.72 -6.49 -3.35
CA ALA A 167 2.81 -7.26 -4.59
C ALA A 167 2.47 -6.43 -5.85
N GLY A 168 1.98 -5.19 -5.69
CA GLY A 168 1.51 -4.35 -6.79
C GLY A 168 0.23 -4.87 -7.45
N LEU A 169 -0.63 -5.55 -6.69
CA LEU A 169 -1.87 -6.16 -7.17
C LEU A 169 -3.14 -5.53 -6.58
N ALA A 170 -2.97 -4.50 -5.76
CA ALA A 170 -4.03 -3.65 -5.25
C ALA A 170 -3.54 -2.21 -5.16
N ARG A 171 -4.48 -1.26 -5.22
CA ARG A 171 -4.23 0.14 -4.84
C ARG A 171 -4.78 0.40 -3.43
N PRO A 172 -4.15 1.30 -2.65
CA PRO A 172 -4.79 1.87 -1.48
C PRO A 172 -6.11 2.57 -1.89
N ASN A 173 -7.19 2.34 -1.14
CA ASN A 173 -8.51 2.90 -1.43
C ASN A 173 -9.31 3.16 -0.15
N GLY A 174 -10.22 4.13 -0.14
CA GLY A 174 -10.95 4.52 1.06
C GLY A 174 -10.02 5.02 2.19
N ILE A 175 -8.77 5.32 1.83
CA ILE A 175 -7.85 6.05 2.67
C ILE A 175 -7.93 7.48 2.18
N ASP A 176 -8.96 8.19 2.63
CA ASP A 176 -8.88 9.63 2.56
C ASP A 176 -7.82 9.97 3.60
N PHE A 177 -6.56 10.19 3.18
CA PHE A 177 -5.45 10.62 4.05
C PHE A 177 -5.69 12.00 4.69
N LEU A 178 -6.95 12.37 4.85
CA LEU A 178 -7.42 13.29 5.85
C LEU A 178 -6.90 12.80 7.20
N LYS A 179 -6.19 13.71 7.87
CA LYS A 179 -5.75 13.61 9.26
C LYS A 179 -6.80 12.94 10.17
N THR A 180 -8.08 13.19 9.92
CA THR A 180 -9.21 12.66 10.68
C THR A 180 -9.35 11.14 10.65
N GLN A 181 -9.00 10.45 9.56
CA GLN A 181 -9.10 8.97 9.50
C GLN A 181 -7.90 8.31 10.18
N TYR A 182 -6.70 8.88 10.01
CA TYR A 182 -5.49 8.34 10.63
C TYR A 182 -5.44 8.60 12.14
N GLU A 183 -5.93 9.73 12.62
CA GLU A 183 -5.94 10.04 14.05
C GLU A 183 -7.16 9.45 14.78
N ASN A 184 -8.11 8.85 14.05
CA ASN A 184 -9.29 8.23 14.64
C ASN A 184 -9.05 6.74 14.97
N PRO A 185 -8.98 6.37 16.27
CA PRO A 185 -8.80 4.97 16.68
C PRO A 185 -9.91 4.03 16.20
N LYS A 186 -11.09 4.56 15.83
CA LYS A 186 -12.20 3.75 15.30
C LYS A 186 -12.04 3.41 13.81
N HIS A 187 -10.95 3.85 13.17
CA HIS A 187 -10.71 3.62 11.75
C HIS A 187 -9.44 2.79 11.55
N MET A 188 -9.51 1.76 10.69
CA MET A 188 -8.36 0.86 10.47
C MET A 188 -7.14 1.58 9.88
N ALA A 189 -7.34 2.74 9.24
CA ALA A 189 -6.24 3.56 8.75
C ALA A 189 -5.29 4.02 9.88
N ASN A 190 -5.80 4.20 11.11
CA ASN A 190 -4.96 4.50 12.28
C ASN A 190 -3.89 3.41 12.50
N PHE A 191 -4.25 2.15 12.25
CA PHE A 191 -3.38 1.00 12.45
C PHE A 191 -2.51 0.67 11.21
N LEU A 192 -3.10 0.63 10.02
CA LEU A 192 -2.44 0.08 8.82
C LEU A 192 -1.84 1.12 7.87
N ALA A 193 -2.27 2.38 7.90
CA ALA A 193 -2.02 3.28 6.76
C ALA A 193 -0.53 3.55 6.49
N ILE A 194 0.33 3.58 7.52
CA ILE A 194 1.78 3.73 7.35
C ILE A 194 2.37 2.53 6.60
N GLU A 195 1.99 1.31 6.99
CA GLU A 195 2.52 0.10 6.34
C GLU A 195 1.95 -0.08 4.93
N LEU A 196 0.68 0.32 4.70
CA LEU A 196 0.10 0.38 3.34
C LEU A 196 0.85 1.39 2.47
N ALA A 197 1.24 2.54 3.02
CA ALA A 197 2.05 3.54 2.33
C ALA A 197 3.43 2.98 1.95
N TYR A 198 4.13 2.35 2.89
CA TYR A 198 5.41 1.70 2.58
C TYR A 198 5.28 0.59 1.55
N ALA A 199 4.22 -0.23 1.64
CA ALA A 199 3.94 -1.28 0.68
C ALA A 199 3.73 -0.72 -0.74
N PHE A 200 2.98 0.38 -0.84
CA PHE A 200 2.72 1.03 -2.13
C PHE A 200 4.00 1.59 -2.75
N ASN A 201 4.83 2.29 -1.96
CA ASN A 201 6.11 2.81 -2.41
C ASN A 201 7.08 1.69 -2.79
N SER A 202 7.13 0.61 -1.99
CA SER A 202 7.98 -0.55 -2.26
C SER A 202 7.57 -1.24 -3.57
N ALA A 203 6.27 -1.43 -3.80
CA ALA A 203 5.76 -2.03 -5.04
C ALA A 203 6.13 -1.21 -6.28
N ILE A 204 6.02 0.13 -6.21
CA ILE A 204 6.41 1.05 -7.29
C ILE A 204 7.92 0.97 -7.54
N ASN A 205 8.74 1.17 -6.51
CA ASN A 205 10.20 1.22 -6.63
C ASN A 205 10.78 -0.09 -7.15
N ASN A 206 10.20 -1.22 -6.74
CA ASN A 206 10.61 -2.55 -7.17
C ASN A 206 9.86 -3.04 -8.42
N LYS A 207 9.04 -2.19 -9.06
CA LYS A 207 8.28 -2.50 -10.27
C LYS A 207 7.50 -3.82 -10.16
N ARG A 208 6.84 -4.06 -9.03
CA ARG A 208 6.06 -5.28 -8.79
C ARG A 208 4.65 -5.15 -9.34
N GLY A 209 4.06 -6.28 -9.75
CA GLY A 209 2.68 -6.33 -10.21
C GLY A 209 2.41 -5.32 -11.32
N MET A 210 1.33 -4.55 -11.21
CA MET A 210 0.94 -3.52 -12.17
C MET A 210 2.07 -2.54 -12.51
N PHE A 211 2.95 -2.25 -11.55
CA PHE A 211 4.06 -1.31 -11.71
C PHE A 211 5.20 -1.84 -12.59
N SER A 212 5.19 -3.13 -12.95
CA SER A 212 6.09 -3.67 -13.98
C SER A 212 5.74 -3.17 -15.38
N ASP A 213 4.44 -3.06 -15.68
CA ASP A 213 3.92 -2.59 -16.97
C ASP A 213 3.74 -1.06 -16.97
N TYR A 214 3.43 -0.47 -15.81
CA TYR A 214 3.11 0.95 -15.64
C TYR A 214 3.91 1.55 -14.48
N PRO A 215 5.17 1.97 -14.70
CA PRO A 215 6.13 2.25 -13.62
C PRO A 215 5.74 3.37 -12.64
N THR A 216 4.77 4.21 -13.00
CA THR A 216 4.25 5.26 -12.12
C THR A 216 2.86 4.93 -11.60
N TRP A 217 2.52 5.46 -10.42
CA TRP A 217 1.17 5.28 -9.88
C TRP A 217 0.13 5.97 -10.78
N GLN A 218 0.45 7.13 -11.37
CA GLN A 218 -0.45 7.86 -12.26
C GLN A 218 -0.82 7.03 -13.47
N GLU A 219 0.17 6.43 -14.14
CA GLU A 219 -0.05 5.55 -15.27
C GLU A 219 -0.84 4.30 -14.85
N THR A 220 -0.48 3.67 -13.73
CA THR A 220 -1.20 2.51 -13.22
C THR A 220 -2.69 2.83 -13.00
N MET A 221 -3.02 3.92 -12.31
CA MET A 221 -4.42 4.30 -12.07
C MET A 221 -5.14 4.59 -13.39
N LYS A 222 -4.49 5.32 -14.31
CA LYS A 222 -5.06 5.68 -15.61
C LYS A 222 -5.22 4.49 -16.56
N LYS A 223 -4.44 3.41 -16.41
CA LYS A 223 -4.44 2.27 -17.32
C LYS A 223 -5.17 1.05 -16.78
N VAL A 224 -5.15 0.85 -15.46
CA VAL A 224 -5.70 -0.34 -14.82
C VAL A 224 -7.00 -0.05 -14.07
N PHE A 225 -7.23 1.16 -13.57
CA PHE A 225 -8.41 1.51 -12.77
C PHE A 225 -9.29 2.57 -13.45
N VAL A 226 -9.35 2.55 -14.79
CA VAL A 226 -10.02 3.57 -15.63
C VAL A 226 -11.45 3.83 -15.18
N GLU A 227 -12.21 2.75 -15.02
CA GLU A 227 -13.66 2.78 -14.78
C GLU A 227 -14.01 3.12 -13.33
N ARG A 228 -13.03 3.16 -12.43
CA ARG A 228 -13.23 3.42 -11.00
C ARG A 228 -12.95 4.86 -10.59
N GLY A 229 -12.64 5.72 -11.55
CA GLY A 229 -12.27 7.12 -11.32
C GLY A 229 -10.85 7.26 -10.75
N THR A 230 -10.13 8.26 -11.24
CA THR A 230 -8.80 8.62 -10.75
C THR A 230 -8.93 9.78 -9.75
N GLY A 231 -9.23 9.49 -8.49
CA GLY A 231 -9.03 10.46 -7.41
C GLY A 231 -7.53 10.69 -7.19
N THR A 232 -6.90 11.54 -8.00
CA THR A 232 -5.44 11.58 -8.15
C THR A 232 -4.69 12.27 -7.01
N ALA A 233 -5.29 13.26 -6.33
CA ALA A 233 -4.58 14.06 -5.33
C ALA A 233 -4.25 13.32 -4.02
N VAL A 234 -4.87 12.17 -3.78
CA VAL A 234 -4.78 11.44 -2.51
C VAL A 234 -3.49 10.61 -2.43
N TYR A 235 -2.99 10.12 -3.57
CA TYR A 235 -1.80 9.25 -3.61
C TYR A 235 -0.49 9.99 -3.36
N ASP A 236 -0.39 11.30 -3.63
CA ASP A 236 0.82 12.06 -3.32
C ASP A 236 1.15 12.06 -1.82
N ASN A 237 0.13 11.95 -0.95
CA ASN A 237 0.31 11.85 0.50
C ASN A 237 0.89 10.50 0.95
N LEU A 238 1.02 9.53 0.04
CA LEU A 238 1.65 8.25 0.33
C LEU A 238 3.15 8.24 0.15
N PHE A 239 3.76 9.26 -0.43
CA PHE A 239 5.19 9.25 -0.74
C PHE A 239 6.00 9.93 0.35
N VAL A 240 7.17 9.36 0.67
CA VAL A 240 8.12 9.98 1.60
C VAL A 240 8.62 11.31 1.04
N GLY A 241 8.81 12.31 1.91
CA GLY A 241 9.33 13.62 1.54
C GLY A 241 8.30 14.62 1.01
N LYS A 242 7.01 14.24 0.88
CA LYS A 242 5.94 15.18 0.53
C LYS A 242 5.44 15.94 1.77
N ALA A 243 5.14 17.23 1.64
CA ALA A 243 4.73 18.09 2.77
C ALA A 243 3.49 17.58 3.53
N ASN A 244 2.57 16.94 2.82
CA ASN A 244 1.35 16.33 3.38
C ASN A 244 1.44 14.80 3.50
N SER A 245 2.65 14.26 3.47
CA SER A 245 2.89 12.84 3.58
C SER A 245 2.37 12.27 4.90
N ILE A 246 1.80 11.07 4.85
CA ILE A 246 1.40 10.31 6.03
C ILE A 246 2.58 9.98 6.95
N PHE A 247 3.80 9.90 6.42
CA PHE A 247 4.99 9.53 7.21
C PHE A 247 5.36 10.56 8.28
N LYS A 248 4.83 11.79 8.23
CA LYS A 248 4.98 12.77 9.33
C LYS A 248 4.36 12.28 10.65
N TYR A 249 3.53 11.25 10.61
CA TYR A 249 2.88 10.66 11.77
C TYR A 249 3.54 9.38 12.27
N GLU A 250 4.53 8.82 11.57
CA GLU A 250 5.17 7.54 11.96
C GLU A 250 5.83 7.65 13.35
N ASN A 251 6.42 8.80 13.66
CA ASN A 251 7.11 9.01 14.95
C ASN A 251 6.15 9.30 16.11
N LYS A 252 4.96 9.85 15.85
CA LYS A 252 3.97 10.14 16.90
C LYS A 252 3.38 8.89 17.53
N ASN A 253 3.39 7.77 16.82
CA ASN A 253 2.90 6.48 17.33
C ASN A 253 3.97 5.68 18.09
N LYS A 254 5.23 6.15 18.14
CA LYS A 254 6.30 5.53 18.94
C LYS A 254 6.46 6.16 20.33
N GLU A 255 5.76 7.27 20.59
CA GLU A 255 5.80 8.03 21.86
C GLU A 255 4.62 7.72 22.79
N LYS A 256 3.72 6.81 22.39
CA LYS A 256 2.62 6.28 23.21
C LYS A 256 2.89 4.84 23.55
#